data_AF-A0A356TRG9-F1
#
_entry.id   AF-A0A356TRG9-F1
#
_cell.length_a   1.000
_cell.length_b   1.000
_cell.length_c   1.000
_cell.angle_alpha   90.00
_cell.angle_beta   90.00
_cell.angle_gamma   90.00
#
_symmetry.space_group_name_H-M   'P 1'
#
loop_
_entity.id
_entity.type
_entity.pdbx_description
1 polymer ?
#
loop_
_entity_poly.entity_id
_entity_poly.type
_entity_poly.pdbx_seq_one_letter_code
_entity_poly.pdbx_strand_id
1 'polypeptide(L)'
;MALTMHRLIVSVCAGLAIVAGCGPYRASTDPDAMSEEAHRQRADDLHARAGRHSERYDPGQIRVSDTTHGGYEGIAGGDAPGSTHPAPPGQVMDPTAGHLREARRLRELAREHEAAADALAAFEAVECAAIPPTERAGCPLIGVVEASRPIEGGVTLAVVEGENLAGILGHARCHVAFGRRRGREGMTSCPLYVEGAEIERVDGRLLLRTTQPSAVEELRRRVALHVGDE
;
A
#
# COMPACT_ATOMS: atom_id res chain seq x y z
N MET A 1 -55.53 20.37 -36.43
CA MET A 1 -55.43 18.98 -35.98
C MET A 1 -53.97 18.56 -36.03
N ALA A 2 -53.46 18.02 -34.90
CA ALA A 2 -52.18 17.30 -34.75
C ALA A 2 -50.87 18.10 -34.98
N LEU A 3 -49.82 18.03 -34.16
CA LEU A 3 -49.57 17.36 -32.88
C LEU A 3 -48.26 17.99 -32.34
N THR A 4 -48.34 18.71 -31.23
CA THR A 4 -47.20 19.03 -30.35
C THR A 4 -46.78 17.74 -29.64
N MET A 5 -45.51 17.33 -29.71
CA MET A 5 -44.95 16.37 -28.76
C MET A 5 -43.60 16.85 -28.25
N HIS A 6 -43.60 17.08 -26.94
CA HIS A 6 -42.51 17.56 -26.12
C HIS A 6 -41.39 16.51 -26.04
N ARG A 7 -40.14 17.00 -26.11
CA ARG A 7 -38.95 16.25 -25.72
C ARG A 7 -38.97 16.05 -24.20
N LEU A 8 -39.25 14.84 -23.74
CA LEU A 8 -39.06 14.43 -22.35
C LEU A 8 -37.57 14.10 -22.13
N ILE A 9 -36.88 15.01 -21.44
CA ILE A 9 -35.57 14.79 -20.84
C ILE A 9 -35.81 13.98 -19.57
N VAL A 10 -35.49 12.68 -19.59
CA VAL A 10 -35.46 11.85 -18.38
C VAL A 10 -34.00 11.71 -17.96
N SER A 11 -33.62 12.56 -17.01
CA SER A 11 -32.37 12.49 -16.27
C SER A 11 -32.45 11.33 -15.28
N VAL A 12 -31.81 10.20 -15.59
CA VAL A 12 -31.64 9.08 -14.65
C VAL A 12 -30.27 9.24 -13.99
N CYS A 13 -30.23 9.99 -12.89
CA CYS A 13 -29.13 9.97 -11.93
C CYS A 13 -29.23 8.67 -11.12
N ALA A 14 -28.72 7.56 -11.67
CA ALA A 14 -28.53 6.33 -10.91
C ALA A 14 -27.23 6.46 -10.11
N GLY A 15 -27.37 6.86 -8.84
CA GLY A 15 -26.30 6.88 -7.85
C GLY A 15 -25.73 5.48 -7.66
N LEU A 16 -24.50 5.29 -8.12
CA LEU A 16 -23.72 4.08 -7.86
C LEU A 16 -23.18 4.18 -6.43
N ALA A 17 -23.89 3.59 -5.47
CA ALA A 17 -23.36 3.36 -4.13
C ALA A 17 -22.27 2.28 -4.22
N ILE A 18 -21.01 2.71 -4.25
CA ILE A 18 -19.87 1.81 -4.13
C ILE A 18 -19.85 1.31 -2.68
N VAL A 19 -20.34 0.09 -2.48
CA VAL A 19 -20.14 -0.68 -1.26
C VAL A 19 -18.66 -1.04 -1.22
N ALA A 20 -17.85 -0.24 -0.53
CA ALA A 20 -16.49 -0.60 -0.18
C ALA A 20 -16.53 -1.83 0.72
N GLY A 21 -16.23 -3.00 0.13
CA GLY A 21 -16.15 -4.26 0.85
C GLY A 21 -15.02 -4.20 1.87
N CYS A 22 -15.36 -4.20 3.16
CA CYS A 22 -14.42 -4.45 4.25
C CYS A 22 -14.04 -5.93 4.29
N GLY A 23 -13.28 -6.40 3.31
CA GLY A 23 -12.53 -7.65 3.45
C GLY A 23 -11.31 -7.43 4.35
N PRO A 24 -10.89 -8.41 5.16
CA PRO A 24 -9.66 -8.30 5.94
C PRO A 24 -8.48 -8.45 4.97
N TYR A 25 -8.19 -7.41 4.19
CA TYR A 25 -6.83 -7.21 3.73
C TYR A 25 -6.00 -7.14 5.01
N ARG A 26 -5.15 -8.14 5.24
CA ARG A 26 -3.92 -7.89 5.98
C ARG A 26 -3.22 -6.81 5.19
N ALA A 27 -3.48 -5.55 5.54
CA ALA A 27 -2.89 -4.39 4.92
C ALA A 27 -1.38 -4.55 5.13
N SER A 28 -0.69 -4.95 4.06
CA SER A 28 0.74 -5.21 4.09
C SER A 28 1.47 -3.96 4.60
N THR A 29 2.52 -4.15 5.38
CA THR A 29 3.44 -3.08 5.77
C THR A 29 4.62 -2.95 4.80
N ASP A 30 4.61 -3.74 3.71
CA ASP A 30 5.50 -3.55 2.57
C ASP A 30 5.30 -2.14 1.97
N PRO A 31 6.37 -1.34 1.80
CA PRO A 31 6.27 0.00 1.23
C PRO A 31 5.63 0.07 -0.15
N ASP A 32 5.76 -0.96 -1.00
CA ASP A 32 5.18 -0.96 -2.34
C ASP A 32 3.73 -1.45 -2.37
N ALA A 33 3.15 -1.87 -1.25
CA ALA A 33 1.78 -2.36 -1.22
C ALA A 33 0.72 -1.26 -1.34
N MET A 34 1.05 0.00 -1.03
CA MET A 34 0.15 1.15 -1.14
C MET A 34 0.94 2.46 -1.27
N SER A 35 0.24 3.59 -1.41
CA SER A 35 0.87 4.90 -1.44
C SER A 35 1.40 5.33 -0.06
N GLU A 36 2.28 6.33 -0.02
CA GLU A 36 2.71 6.97 1.24
C GLU A 36 1.48 7.47 2.02
N GLU A 37 0.57 8.16 1.34
CA GLU A 37 -0.65 8.70 1.95
C GLU A 37 -1.51 7.59 2.58
N ALA A 38 -1.67 6.46 1.90
CA ALA A 38 -2.41 5.32 2.41
C ALA A 38 -1.72 4.69 3.63
N HIS A 39 -0.39 4.57 3.63
CA HIS A 39 0.36 4.14 4.81
C HIS A 39 0.16 5.10 5.99
N ARG A 40 0.21 6.42 5.78
CA ARG A 40 -0.04 7.42 6.83
C ARG A 40 -1.44 7.32 7.41
N GLN A 41 -2.45 7.30 6.53
CA GLN A 41 -3.84 7.15 6.95
C GLN A 41 -4.05 5.87 7.75
N ARG A 42 -3.39 4.77 7.34
CA ARG A 42 -3.49 3.51 8.05
C ARG A 42 -2.84 3.57 9.44
N ALA A 43 -1.69 4.24 9.57
CA ALA A 43 -1.06 4.45 10.86
C ALA A 43 -1.95 5.26 11.82
N ASP A 44 -2.56 6.34 11.34
CA ASP A 44 -3.47 7.18 12.13
C ASP A 44 -4.69 6.39 12.63
N ASP A 45 -5.32 5.59 11.75
CA ASP A 45 -6.42 4.69 12.12
C ASP A 45 -6.02 3.68 13.20
N LEU A 46 -4.81 3.12 13.09
CA LEU A 46 -4.28 2.16 14.04
C LEU A 46 -3.98 2.81 15.40
N HIS A 47 -3.41 4.01 15.41
CA HIS A 47 -3.22 4.80 16.65
C HIS A 47 -4.55 5.13 17.32
N ALA A 48 -5.55 5.57 16.55
CA ALA A 48 -6.88 5.85 17.08
C ALA A 48 -7.53 4.60 17.69
N ARG A 49 -7.38 3.43 17.04
CA ARG A 49 -7.84 2.15 17.59
C ARG A 49 -7.08 1.78 18.86
N ALA A 50 -5.75 1.97 18.90
CA ALA A 50 -4.94 1.72 20.08
C ALA A 50 -5.34 2.61 21.27
N GLY A 51 -5.70 3.87 21.01
CA GLY A 51 -6.27 4.80 21.98
C GLY A 51 -7.55 4.24 22.61
N ARG A 52 -8.51 3.83 21.77
CA ARG A 52 -9.77 3.20 22.25
C ARG A 52 -9.55 1.92 23.05
N HIS A 53 -8.55 1.10 22.71
CA HIS A 53 -8.20 -0.04 23.53
C HIS A 53 -7.58 0.39 24.86
N SER A 54 -6.69 1.39 24.86
CA SER A 54 -6.09 1.91 26.10
C SER A 54 -7.14 2.47 27.06
N GLU A 55 -8.17 3.15 26.55
CA GLU A 55 -9.30 3.68 27.35
C GLU A 55 -10.20 2.61 27.95
N ARG A 56 -10.26 1.42 27.35
CA ARG A 56 -11.05 0.27 27.85
C ARG A 56 -10.31 -0.54 28.90
N TYR A 57 -9.03 -0.28 29.12
CA TYR A 57 -8.31 -0.87 30.23
C TYR A 57 -8.81 -0.27 31.54
N ASP A 58 -9.20 -1.11 32.49
CA ASP A 58 -9.72 -0.70 33.78
C ASP A 58 -9.04 -1.53 34.90
N PRO A 59 -8.04 -0.97 35.60
CA PRO A 59 -7.38 -1.66 36.70
C PRO A 59 -8.33 -1.91 37.89
N GLY A 60 -9.47 -1.22 37.97
CA GLY A 60 -10.51 -1.47 38.98
C GLY A 60 -11.26 -2.79 38.78
N GLN A 61 -11.12 -3.44 37.62
CA GLN A 61 -11.69 -4.75 37.34
C GLN A 61 -10.75 -5.91 37.70
N ILE A 62 -9.54 -5.62 38.21
CA ILE A 62 -8.61 -6.65 38.68
C ILE A 62 -9.21 -7.33 39.91
N ARG A 63 -9.30 -8.66 39.86
CA ARG A 63 -9.80 -9.50 40.96
C ARG A 63 -8.72 -10.49 41.37
N VAL A 64 -8.59 -10.74 42.66
CA VAL A 64 -7.83 -11.90 43.16
C VAL A 64 -8.85 -13.01 43.38
N SER A 65 -8.60 -14.19 42.80
CA SER A 65 -9.42 -15.38 43.01
C SER A 65 -9.38 -15.75 44.50
N ASP A 66 -10.47 -15.43 45.20
CA ASP A 66 -10.61 -15.69 46.63
C ASP A 66 -11.24 -17.07 46.81
N THR A 67 -10.41 -18.08 47.04
CA THR A 67 -10.89 -19.41 47.36
C THR A 67 -11.24 -19.47 48.84
N THR A 68 -12.47 -19.12 49.19
CA THR A 68 -13.00 -19.53 50.49
C THR A 68 -14.43 -20.03 50.51
N HIS A 69 -15.30 -19.79 49.52
CA HIS A 69 -16.65 -20.35 49.55
C HIS A 69 -17.12 -20.84 48.17
N GLY A 70 -17.56 -22.09 48.13
CA GLY A 70 -18.04 -22.78 46.94
C GLY A 70 -19.21 -22.06 46.28
N GLY A 71 -19.01 -21.63 45.03
CA GLY A 71 -20.00 -20.97 44.20
C GLY A 71 -19.31 -20.47 42.93
N TYR A 72 -19.07 -21.37 41.98
CA TYR A 72 -18.36 -21.05 40.74
C TYR A 72 -19.33 -20.40 39.75
N GLU A 73 -19.34 -19.07 39.65
CA GLU A 73 -19.80 -18.41 38.43
C GLU A 73 -18.59 -18.27 37.51
N GLY A 74 -18.50 -19.16 36.51
CA GLY A 74 -17.41 -19.18 35.56
C GLY A 74 -17.37 -17.89 34.74
N ILE A 75 -16.43 -17.01 35.04
CA ILE A 75 -16.05 -15.91 34.15
C ILE A 75 -14.74 -16.33 33.48
N ALA A 76 -14.85 -16.66 32.20
CA ALA A 76 -13.75 -17.05 31.34
C ALA A 76 -12.67 -15.95 31.32
N GLY A 77 -11.52 -16.23 31.92
CA GLY A 77 -10.36 -15.35 31.90
C GLY A 77 -9.04 -16.10 31.69
N GLY A 78 -9.07 -17.15 30.87
CA GLY A 78 -7.87 -17.67 30.23
C GLY A 78 -7.86 -17.23 28.77
N ASP A 79 -6.67 -16.98 28.21
CA ASP A 79 -6.44 -16.59 26.80
C ASP A 79 -6.87 -17.64 25.75
N ALA A 80 -7.72 -18.61 26.13
CA ALA A 80 -8.29 -19.64 25.29
C ALA A 80 -9.83 -19.58 25.36
N PRO A 81 -10.54 -19.28 24.25
CA PRO A 81 -11.99 -19.41 24.22
C PRO A 81 -12.36 -20.88 24.41
N GLY A 82 -13.07 -21.21 25.49
CA GLY A 82 -13.57 -22.57 25.78
C GLY A 82 -12.81 -23.37 26.84
N SER A 83 -11.81 -22.80 27.52
CA SER A 83 -11.18 -23.45 28.67
C SER A 83 -12.01 -23.21 29.95
N THR A 84 -12.78 -24.21 30.38
CA THR A 84 -13.52 -24.21 31.66
C THR A 84 -12.68 -24.68 32.85
N HIS A 85 -11.35 -24.56 32.80
CA HIS A 85 -10.51 -24.93 33.95
C HIS A 85 -10.59 -23.84 35.02
N PRO A 86 -11.01 -24.17 36.26
CA PRO A 86 -11.06 -23.21 37.34
C PRO A 86 -9.65 -22.70 37.66
N ALA A 87 -9.51 -21.38 37.78
CA ALA A 87 -8.26 -20.74 38.17
C ALA A 87 -7.90 -21.16 39.63
N PRO A 88 -6.66 -21.64 39.88
CA PRO A 88 -6.16 -21.87 41.23
C PRO A 88 -6.40 -20.71 42.22
N PRO A 89 -6.55 -20.99 43.53
CA PRO A 89 -6.46 -20.02 44.62
C PRO A 89 -5.38 -18.95 44.43
N GLY A 90 -5.71 -17.68 44.69
CA GLY A 90 -4.72 -16.60 44.70
C GLY A 90 -4.26 -16.11 43.32
N GLN A 91 -4.90 -16.54 42.23
CA GLN A 91 -4.63 -15.98 40.91
C GLN A 91 -5.20 -14.57 40.76
N VAL A 92 -4.38 -13.66 40.24
CA VAL A 92 -4.81 -12.32 39.83
C VAL A 92 -5.41 -12.41 38.43
N MET A 93 -6.69 -12.09 38.33
CA MET A 93 -7.45 -12.01 37.09
C MET A 93 -7.60 -10.54 36.70
N ASP A 94 -7.07 -10.16 35.54
CA ASP A 94 -7.29 -8.84 34.94
C ASP A 94 -8.06 -9.03 33.61
N PRO A 95 -9.40 -8.96 33.65
CA PRO A 95 -10.24 -9.15 32.46
C PRO A 95 -9.96 -8.14 31.36
N THR A 96 -9.41 -6.97 31.70
CA THR A 96 -9.17 -5.87 30.76
C THR A 96 -7.74 -5.82 30.26
N ALA A 97 -6.82 -6.65 30.78
CA ALA A 97 -5.42 -6.72 30.35
C ALA A 97 -5.25 -6.97 28.84
N GLY A 98 -6.19 -7.69 28.23
CA GLY A 98 -6.22 -7.91 26.78
C GLY A 98 -6.25 -6.62 25.97
N HIS A 99 -6.87 -5.55 26.51
CA HIS A 99 -6.90 -4.25 25.86
C HIS A 99 -5.52 -3.58 25.79
N LEU A 100 -4.69 -3.70 26.83
CA LEU A 100 -3.33 -3.15 26.80
C LEU A 100 -2.44 -3.91 25.80
N ARG A 101 -2.59 -5.24 25.72
CA ARG A 101 -1.86 -6.06 24.73
C ARG A 101 -2.22 -5.66 23.31
N GLU A 102 -3.52 -5.52 23.03
CA GLU A 102 -3.99 -5.11 21.70
C GLU A 102 -3.59 -3.66 21.37
N ALA A 103 -3.67 -2.73 22.33
CA ALA A 103 -3.20 -1.37 22.13
C ALA A 103 -1.71 -1.31 21.78
N ARG A 104 -0.87 -2.15 22.42
CA ARG A 104 0.56 -2.25 22.09
C ARG A 104 0.77 -2.77 20.67
N ARG A 105 0.09 -3.86 20.30
CA ARG A 105 0.14 -4.45 18.96
C ARG A 105 -0.25 -3.43 17.89
N LEU A 106 -1.33 -2.70 18.09
CA LEU A 106 -1.82 -1.70 17.13
C LEU A 106 -0.84 -0.55 16.95
N ARG A 107 -0.21 -0.06 18.04
CA ARG A 107 0.85 0.97 17.96
C ARG A 107 2.08 0.48 17.22
N GLU A 108 2.44 -0.79 17.38
CA GLU A 108 3.56 -1.39 16.65
C GLU A 108 3.30 -1.46 15.16
N LEU A 109 2.13 -1.96 14.77
CA LEU A 109 1.72 -1.98 13.37
C LEU A 109 1.60 -0.57 12.78
N ALA A 110 1.15 0.43 13.55
CA ALA A 110 1.13 1.82 13.11
C ALA A 110 2.53 2.34 12.76
N ARG A 111 3.53 2.05 13.61
CA ARG A 111 4.94 2.40 13.36
C ARG A 111 5.50 1.71 12.11
N GLU A 112 5.10 0.48 11.83
CA GLU A 112 5.51 -0.19 10.59
C GLU A 112 4.98 0.53 9.35
N HIS A 113 3.72 0.98 9.36
CA HIS A 113 3.17 1.79 8.26
C HIS A 113 3.85 3.17 8.17
N GLU A 114 4.15 3.83 9.29
CA GLU A 114 4.91 5.09 9.31
C GLU A 114 6.29 4.92 8.68
N ALA A 115 7.02 3.86 9.05
CA ALA A 115 8.33 3.56 8.49
C ALA A 115 8.27 3.27 6.98
N ALA A 116 7.23 2.58 6.52
CA ALA A 116 7.00 2.33 5.10
C ALA A 116 6.74 3.63 4.32
N ALA A 117 5.92 4.54 4.88
CA ALA A 117 5.69 5.86 4.31
C ALA A 117 6.99 6.70 4.26
N ASP A 118 7.77 6.70 5.34
CA ASP A 118 9.06 7.39 5.40
C ASP A 118 10.04 6.84 4.35
N ALA A 119 10.07 5.52 4.14
CA ALA A 119 10.91 4.88 3.14
C ALA A 119 10.55 5.31 1.71
N LEU A 120 9.25 5.39 1.38
CA LEU A 120 8.79 5.88 0.08
C LEU A 120 9.18 7.36 -0.14
N ALA A 121 8.99 8.20 0.87
CA ALA A 121 9.35 9.62 0.80
C ALA A 121 10.87 9.82 0.65
N ALA A 122 11.67 9.07 1.41
CA ALA A 122 13.12 9.11 1.32
C ALA A 122 13.63 8.60 -0.05
N PHE A 123 13.02 7.55 -0.58
CA PHE A 123 13.36 7.03 -1.90
C PHE A 123 13.09 8.05 -3.02
N GLU A 124 11.91 8.70 -3.03
CA GLU A 124 11.64 9.79 -3.99
C GLU A 124 12.63 10.95 -3.80
N ALA A 125 12.94 11.33 -2.57
CA ALA A 125 13.87 12.44 -2.30
C ALA A 125 15.27 12.17 -2.86
N VAL A 126 15.77 10.95 -2.75
CA VAL A 126 17.07 10.54 -3.29
C VAL A 126 17.06 10.50 -4.81
N GLU A 127 16.12 9.75 -5.41
CA GLU A 127 16.10 9.55 -6.87
C GLU A 127 15.74 10.82 -7.63
N CYS A 128 14.94 11.71 -7.03
CA CYS A 128 14.49 12.96 -7.65
C CYS A 128 15.29 14.20 -7.22
N ALA A 129 16.44 14.06 -6.55
CA ALA A 129 17.20 15.19 -6.00
C ALA A 129 17.54 16.26 -7.05
N ALA A 130 17.82 15.85 -8.29
CA ALA A 130 18.16 16.74 -9.40
C ALA A 130 16.95 17.21 -10.24
N ILE A 131 15.73 16.76 -9.93
CA ILE A 131 14.55 16.94 -10.79
C ILE A 131 13.48 17.78 -10.07
N PRO A 132 13.10 18.94 -10.66
CA PRO A 132 12.05 19.80 -10.10
C PRO A 132 10.73 19.05 -9.91
N PRO A 133 9.96 19.32 -8.82
CA PRO A 133 8.68 18.66 -8.57
C PRO A 133 7.69 18.71 -9.74
N THR A 134 7.68 19.81 -10.50
CA THR A 134 6.81 20.02 -11.65
C THR A 134 7.12 19.10 -12.84
N GLU A 135 8.32 18.52 -12.90
CA GLU A 135 8.79 17.69 -14.02
C GLU A 135 8.70 16.19 -13.72
N ARG A 136 8.54 15.79 -12.45
CA ARG A 136 8.60 14.38 -12.02
C ARG A 136 7.50 13.50 -12.62
N ALA A 137 6.33 14.09 -12.88
CA ALA A 137 5.20 13.40 -13.52
C ALA A 137 5.36 13.25 -15.04
N GLY A 138 6.28 13.99 -15.67
CA GLY A 138 6.54 13.89 -17.10
C GLY A 138 7.15 12.54 -17.47
N CYS A 139 6.68 11.94 -18.56
CA CYS A 139 7.21 10.65 -19.02
C CYS A 139 8.66 10.82 -19.50
N PRO A 140 9.63 10.13 -18.90
CA PRO A 140 11.05 10.29 -19.25
C PRO A 140 11.48 9.50 -20.48
N LEU A 141 10.59 8.65 -21.02
CA LEU A 141 10.87 7.75 -22.14
C LEU A 141 10.20 8.19 -23.45
N ILE A 142 9.31 9.20 -23.40
CA ILE A 142 8.60 9.66 -24.59
C ILE A 142 9.57 10.35 -25.57
N GLY A 143 9.58 9.88 -26.81
CA GLY A 143 10.40 10.45 -27.89
C GLY A 143 11.90 10.17 -27.81
N VAL A 144 12.38 9.45 -26.79
CA VAL A 144 13.81 9.13 -26.62
C VAL A 144 14.14 7.65 -26.78
N VAL A 145 13.14 6.76 -26.70
CA VAL A 145 13.31 5.31 -26.93
C VAL A 145 12.93 4.99 -28.38
N GLU A 146 13.86 4.37 -29.12
CA GLU A 146 13.66 4.02 -30.54
C GLU A 146 13.24 2.55 -30.76
N ALA A 147 13.60 1.66 -29.83
CA ALA A 147 13.27 0.25 -29.92
C ALA A 147 13.33 -0.42 -28.56
N SER A 148 12.55 -1.49 -28.40
CA SER A 148 12.63 -2.37 -27.25
C SER A 148 12.97 -3.81 -27.65
N ARG A 149 13.62 -4.57 -26.77
CA ARG A 149 13.80 -6.02 -26.94
C ARG A 149 13.56 -6.75 -25.62
N PRO A 150 12.72 -7.80 -25.60
CA PRO A 150 12.54 -8.63 -24.41
C PRO A 150 13.86 -9.26 -23.95
N ILE A 151 14.05 -9.31 -22.64
CA ILE A 151 15.11 -10.06 -21.96
C ILE A 151 14.54 -10.81 -20.76
N GLU A 152 15.31 -11.70 -20.15
CA GLU A 152 14.91 -12.28 -18.86
C GLU A 152 14.62 -11.18 -17.83
N GLY A 153 13.45 -11.28 -17.18
CA GLY A 153 12.99 -10.32 -16.16
C GLY A 153 12.49 -8.96 -16.69
N GLY A 154 12.51 -8.68 -17.99
CA GLY A 154 12.00 -7.42 -18.53
C GLY A 154 12.35 -7.13 -19.98
N VAL A 155 12.89 -5.94 -20.24
CA VAL A 155 13.25 -5.43 -21.57
C VAL A 155 14.60 -4.68 -21.54
N THR A 156 15.27 -4.66 -22.68
CA THR A 156 16.27 -3.64 -23.01
C THR A 156 15.62 -2.55 -23.85
N LEU A 157 16.00 -1.30 -23.61
CA LEU A 157 15.56 -0.14 -24.38
C LEU A 157 16.77 0.45 -25.11
N ALA A 158 16.63 0.60 -26.42
CA ALA A 158 17.55 1.39 -27.23
C ALA A 158 17.08 2.85 -27.20
N VAL A 159 18.01 3.75 -26.87
CA VAL A 159 17.76 5.18 -26.83
C VAL A 159 18.29 5.79 -28.12
N VAL A 160 17.59 6.79 -28.65
CA VAL A 160 18.00 7.54 -29.85
C VAL A 160 19.45 8.02 -29.70
N GLU A 161 20.22 7.87 -30.78
CA GLU A 161 21.64 8.26 -30.79
C GLU A 161 21.81 9.76 -30.50
N GLY A 162 22.79 10.10 -29.65
CA GLY A 162 23.10 11.48 -29.26
C GLY A 162 22.33 11.98 -28.02
N GLU A 163 21.34 11.24 -27.54
CA GLU A 163 20.61 11.59 -26.32
C GLU A 163 21.45 11.46 -25.05
N ASN A 164 21.10 12.27 -24.04
CA ASN A 164 21.75 12.21 -22.73
C ASN A 164 21.24 11.01 -21.90
N LEU A 165 21.82 9.84 -22.14
CA LEU A 165 21.47 8.59 -21.47
C LEU A 165 21.50 8.67 -19.94
N ALA A 166 22.45 9.43 -19.35
CA ALA A 166 22.53 9.59 -17.90
C ALA A 166 21.38 10.44 -17.35
N GLY A 167 21.00 11.51 -18.06
CA GLY A 167 19.85 12.34 -17.72
C GLY A 167 18.53 11.55 -17.83
N ILE A 168 18.36 10.80 -18.92
CA ILE A 168 17.18 9.93 -19.12
C ILE A 168 17.08 8.89 -18.01
N LEU A 169 18.18 8.22 -17.66
CA LEU A 169 18.20 7.25 -16.56
C LEU A 169 17.81 7.92 -15.23
N GLY A 170 18.37 9.09 -14.92
CA GLY A 170 18.03 9.84 -13.71
C GLY A 170 16.55 10.19 -13.63
N HIS A 171 15.97 10.67 -14.74
CA HIS A 171 14.54 10.98 -14.78
C HIS A 171 13.67 9.73 -14.73
N ALA A 172 14.07 8.64 -15.38
CA ALA A 172 13.37 7.36 -15.28
C ALA A 172 13.34 6.80 -13.86
N ARG A 173 14.45 6.86 -13.12
CA ARG A 173 14.49 6.44 -11.71
C ARG A 173 13.64 7.33 -10.81
N CYS A 174 13.73 8.64 -10.99
CA CYS A 174 12.83 9.56 -10.29
C CYS A 174 11.37 9.27 -10.60
N HIS A 175 11.02 8.97 -11.85
CA HIS A 175 9.66 8.66 -12.25
C HIS A 175 9.17 7.37 -11.57
N VAL A 176 9.98 6.31 -11.53
CA VAL A 176 9.68 5.09 -10.74
C VAL A 176 9.40 5.45 -9.28
N ALA A 177 10.28 6.22 -8.64
CA ALA A 177 10.12 6.62 -7.24
C ALA A 177 8.85 7.46 -6.99
N PHE A 178 8.57 8.40 -7.89
CA PHE A 178 7.38 9.24 -7.88
C PHE A 178 6.09 8.40 -7.94
N GLY A 179 6.07 7.38 -8.79
CA GLY A 179 4.96 6.43 -8.93
C GLY A 179 4.79 5.55 -7.71
N ARG A 180 5.88 4.96 -7.20
CA ARG A 180 5.88 4.12 -5.98
C ARG A 180 5.28 4.88 -4.80
N ARG A 181 5.74 6.09 -4.53
CA ARG A 181 5.23 6.92 -3.43
C ARG A 181 3.73 7.22 -3.54
N ARG A 182 3.19 7.27 -4.76
CA ARG A 182 1.77 7.52 -5.04
C ARG A 182 0.95 6.23 -5.21
N GLY A 183 1.54 5.06 -4.96
CA GLY A 183 0.85 3.77 -5.07
C GLY A 183 0.48 3.37 -6.50
N ARG A 184 0.97 4.09 -7.52
CA ARG A 184 0.75 3.81 -8.95
C ARG A 184 -0.74 3.83 -9.39
N GLU A 185 -1.64 4.31 -8.53
CA GLU A 185 -3.09 4.30 -8.79
C GLU A 185 -3.45 5.22 -9.98
N GLY A 186 -4.29 4.71 -10.89
CA GLY A 186 -4.69 5.42 -12.10
C GLY A 186 -3.60 5.48 -13.19
N MET A 187 -2.44 4.85 -12.98
CA MET A 187 -1.29 4.93 -13.90
C MET A 187 -1.01 3.58 -14.58
N THR A 188 -2.01 3.08 -15.31
CA THR A 188 -2.05 1.70 -15.86
C THR A 188 -1.33 1.51 -17.19
N SER A 189 -0.91 2.58 -17.86
CA SER A 189 -0.25 2.50 -19.18
C SER A 189 1.27 2.66 -19.12
N CYS A 190 1.81 3.33 -18.10
CA CYS A 190 3.25 3.59 -18.02
C CYS A 190 4.00 2.30 -17.62
N PRO A 191 5.05 1.90 -18.37
CA PRO A 191 5.85 0.72 -18.02
C PRO A 191 6.68 0.91 -16.75
N LEU A 192 7.04 2.16 -16.39
CA LEU A 192 7.78 2.47 -15.15
C LEU A 192 6.92 2.39 -13.88
N TYR A 193 5.62 2.19 -14.02
CA TYR A 193 4.68 1.99 -12.91
C TYR A 193 4.17 0.55 -12.81
N VAL A 194 4.91 -0.39 -13.37
CA VAL A 194 4.71 -1.80 -13.06
C VAL A 194 5.26 -2.07 -11.67
N GLU A 195 4.62 -2.98 -10.95
CA GLU A 195 5.09 -3.38 -9.62
C GLU A 195 6.53 -3.90 -9.68
N GLY A 196 7.36 -3.47 -8.74
CA GLY A 196 8.78 -3.85 -8.70
C GLY A 196 9.63 -3.31 -9.86
N ALA A 197 9.12 -2.37 -10.66
CA ALA A 197 9.87 -1.82 -11.79
C ALA A 197 11.17 -1.16 -11.34
N GLU A 198 12.27 -1.52 -12.02
CA GLU A 198 13.60 -0.99 -11.79
C GLU A 198 14.24 -0.67 -13.14
N ILE A 199 14.95 0.46 -13.21
CA ILE A 199 15.67 0.87 -14.40
C ILE A 199 17.15 1.15 -14.10
N GLU A 200 18.00 0.53 -14.90
CA GLU A 200 19.45 0.63 -14.78
C GLU A 200 20.10 0.76 -16.16
N ARG A 201 21.40 1.05 -16.15
CA ARG A 201 22.22 1.08 -17.36
C ARG A 201 23.19 -0.08 -17.34
N VAL A 202 23.16 -0.91 -18.39
CA VAL A 202 24.10 -2.03 -18.60
C VAL A 202 24.59 -1.98 -20.04
N ASP A 203 25.91 -2.04 -20.24
CA ASP A 203 26.55 -2.05 -21.55
C ASP A 203 26.05 -0.97 -22.53
N GLY A 204 25.82 0.24 -22.00
CA GLY A 204 25.35 1.39 -22.79
C GLY A 204 23.87 1.37 -23.17
N ARG A 205 23.08 0.39 -22.69
CA ARG A 205 21.63 0.32 -22.86
C ARG A 205 20.90 0.56 -21.55
N LEU A 206 19.64 0.96 -21.64
CA LEU A 206 18.75 0.93 -20.47
C LEU A 206 18.13 -0.45 -20.35
N LEU A 207 18.13 -1.00 -19.15
CA LEU A 207 17.42 -2.22 -18.81
C LEU A 207 16.30 -1.84 -17.87
N LEU A 208 15.08 -2.16 -18.28
CA LEU A 208 13.89 -1.99 -17.48
C LEU A 208 13.38 -3.39 -17.09
N ARG A 209 13.44 -3.68 -15.79
CA ARG A 209 13.11 -4.98 -15.20
C ARG A 209 12.04 -4.83 -14.13
N THR A 210 11.52 -5.96 -13.67
CA THR A 210 10.72 -6.02 -12.46
C THR A 210 11.27 -7.07 -11.50
N THR A 211 11.24 -6.76 -10.20
CA THR A 211 11.52 -7.73 -9.13
C THR A 211 10.39 -8.72 -8.90
N GLN A 212 9.22 -8.50 -9.52
CA GLN A 212 8.04 -9.35 -9.42
C GLN A 212 7.91 -10.26 -10.65
N PRO A 213 8.16 -11.58 -10.54
CA PRO A 213 8.08 -12.50 -11.69
C PRO A 213 6.71 -12.48 -12.38
N SER A 214 5.63 -12.30 -11.63
CA SER A 214 4.26 -12.21 -12.15
C SER A 214 4.00 -10.96 -13.00
N ALA A 215 4.82 -9.91 -12.87
CA ALA A 215 4.63 -8.64 -13.54
C ALA A 215 5.46 -8.50 -14.84
N VAL A 216 6.31 -9.49 -15.17
CA VAL A 216 7.22 -9.42 -16.33
C VAL A 216 6.47 -9.27 -17.65
N GLU A 217 5.41 -10.05 -17.86
CA GLU A 217 4.60 -9.97 -19.10
C GLU A 217 3.84 -8.66 -19.21
N GLU A 218 3.39 -8.12 -18.08
CA GLU A 218 2.78 -6.79 -18.04
C GLU A 218 3.80 -5.70 -18.41
N LEU A 219 5.01 -5.78 -17.85
CA LEU A 219 6.10 -4.85 -18.18
C LEU A 219 6.39 -4.84 -19.68
N ARG A 220 6.60 -6.03 -20.26
CA ARG A 220 6.86 -6.20 -21.69
C ARG A 220 5.73 -5.62 -22.54
N ARG A 221 4.47 -5.94 -22.20
CA ARG A 221 3.30 -5.41 -22.90
C ARG A 221 3.22 -3.87 -22.86
N ARG A 222 3.39 -3.28 -21.68
CA ARG A 222 3.35 -1.81 -21.52
C ARG A 222 4.49 -1.12 -22.26
N VAL A 223 5.68 -1.73 -22.30
CA VAL A 223 6.81 -1.22 -23.09
C VAL A 223 6.50 -1.26 -24.58
N ALA A 224 6.02 -2.39 -25.11
CA ALA A 224 5.69 -2.50 -26.53
C ALA A 224 4.67 -1.44 -26.97
N LEU A 225 3.61 -1.25 -26.17
CA LEU A 225 2.61 -0.19 -26.38
C LEU A 225 3.19 1.22 -26.28
N HIS A 226 4.19 1.42 -25.41
CA HIS A 226 4.83 2.72 -25.23
C HIS A 226 5.76 3.10 -26.40
N VAL A 227 6.51 2.12 -26.92
CA VAL A 227 7.45 2.32 -28.03
C VAL A 227 6.75 2.32 -29.39
N GLY A 228 5.60 1.65 -29.50
CA GLY A 228 4.86 1.52 -30.76
C GLY A 228 5.29 0.31 -31.61
N ASP A 229 5.85 -0.73 -30.96
CA ASP A 229 6.35 -1.95 -31.59
C ASP A 229 5.22 -2.98 -31.90
N GLU A 230 4.00 -2.55 -32.26
CA GLU A 230 2.87 -3.45 -32.62
C GLU A 230 3.01 -4.12 -33.98
#